data_AF-A0A944FK47-F1
#
_entry.id   AF-A0A944FK47-F1
#
_cell.length_a   1.000
_cell.length_b   1.000
_cell.length_c   1.000
_cell.angle_alpha   90.00
_cell.angle_beta   90.00
_cell.angle_gamma   90.00
#
_symmetry.space_group_name_H-M   'P 1'
#
loop_
_entity.id
_entity.type
_entity.pdbx_description
1 polymer ?
#
loop_
_entity_poly.entity_id
_entity_poly.type
_entity_poly.pdbx_seq_one_letter_code
_entity_poly.pdbx_strand_id
1 'polypeptide(L)'
;MEALPRFLCDTAALAALDDAPAGALWKLAESGRQLDANVVRLPPAARVAPHTEPDLDVLLLVLGGDGTLVCADGPRPLRAGALTWLPHGATRGVEAGAEGMTYLTVHRRRPGMRIQSADEAERLRPAPRGTGAHPPVA
;
A
#
# COMPACT_ATOMS: atom_id res chain seq x y z
N MET A 1 0.81 -32.43 3.47
CA MET A 1 -0.59 -31.94 3.46
C MET A 1 -0.82 -31.25 2.14
N GLU A 2 -1.87 -31.64 1.43
CA GLU A 2 -2.29 -30.99 0.19
C GLU A 2 -2.83 -29.59 0.49
N ALA A 3 -2.48 -28.60 -0.34
CA ALA A 3 -2.97 -27.25 -0.20
C ALA A 3 -4.36 -27.16 -0.84
N LEU A 4 -5.40 -26.96 -0.02
CA LEU A 4 -6.78 -26.83 -0.50
C LEU A 4 -7.18 -25.34 -0.62
N PRO A 5 -7.93 -24.96 -1.67
CA PRO A 5 -8.54 -23.64 -1.77
C PRO A 5 -9.44 -23.32 -0.58
N ARG A 6 -9.55 -22.04 -0.23
CA ARG A 6 -10.38 -21.56 0.88
C ARG A 6 -11.24 -20.37 0.46
N PHE A 7 -12.50 -20.39 0.87
CA PHE A 7 -13.33 -19.19 0.85
C PHE A 7 -12.84 -18.24 1.95
N LEU A 8 -12.56 -16.99 1.59
CA LEU A 8 -11.96 -16.01 2.51
C LEU A 8 -13.01 -15.06 3.10
N CYS A 9 -13.75 -14.36 2.24
CA CYS A 9 -14.85 -13.48 2.62
C CYS A 9 -15.73 -13.15 1.40
N ASP A 10 -16.93 -12.65 1.67
CA ASP A 10 -17.77 -11.97 0.68
C ASP A 10 -17.43 -10.47 0.67
N THR A 11 -16.82 -10.01 -0.41
CA THR A 11 -16.41 -8.60 -0.54
C THR A 11 -17.59 -7.66 -0.78
N ALA A 12 -18.71 -8.15 -1.32
CA ALA A 12 -19.92 -7.34 -1.48
C ALA A 12 -20.54 -7.05 -0.11
N ALA A 13 -20.59 -8.05 0.77
CA ALA A 13 -21.03 -7.87 2.15
C ALA A 13 -20.15 -6.87 2.91
N LEU A 14 -18.82 -6.90 2.72
CA LEU A 14 -17.91 -5.92 3.33
C LEU A 14 -18.10 -4.51 2.77
N ALA A 15 -18.39 -4.37 1.48
CA ALA A 15 -18.59 -3.07 0.83
C ALA A 15 -19.94 -2.42 1.20
N ALA A 16 -20.93 -3.23 1.59
CA ALA A 16 -22.27 -2.80 1.97
C ALA A 16 -22.40 -2.43 3.47
N LEU A 17 -21.30 -2.39 4.23
CA LEU A 17 -21.31 -1.95 5.62
C LEU A 17 -21.45 -0.42 5.69
N ASP A 18 -22.62 0.07 6.07
CA ASP A 18 -22.93 1.51 6.14
C ASP A 18 -22.07 2.24 7.20
N ASP A 19 -21.99 1.69 8.41
CA ASP A 19 -21.23 2.26 9.54
C ASP A 19 -19.86 1.59 9.73
N ALA A 20 -19.23 1.16 8.63
CA ALA A 20 -17.94 0.47 8.71
C ALA A 20 -16.86 1.38 9.32
N PRO A 21 -16.03 0.89 10.26
CA PRO A 21 -14.93 1.67 10.79
C PRO A 21 -13.93 2.04 9.68
N ALA A 22 -13.32 3.21 9.79
CA ALA A 22 -12.24 3.60 8.90
C ALA A 22 -11.05 2.63 9.02
N GLY A 23 -10.41 2.34 7.88
CA GLY A 23 -9.24 1.47 7.82
C GLY A 23 -9.56 0.06 7.32
N ALA A 24 -8.76 -0.92 7.74
CA ALA A 24 -8.85 -2.28 7.21
C ALA A 24 -10.06 -3.04 7.80
N LEU A 25 -11.01 -3.40 6.94
CA LEU A 25 -12.16 -4.25 7.28
C LEU A 25 -11.80 -5.74 7.28
N TRP A 26 -10.85 -6.13 6.43
CA TRP A 26 -10.36 -7.50 6.32
C TRP A 26 -8.90 -7.53 5.84
N LYS A 27 -8.16 -8.57 6.21
CA LYS A 27 -6.78 -8.83 5.77
C LYS A 27 -6.54 -10.32 5.52
N LEU A 28 -5.75 -10.64 4.49
CA LEU A 28 -5.24 -12.00 4.25
C LEU A 28 -4.20 -12.35 5.33
N ALA A 29 -4.50 -13.33 6.18
CA ALA A 29 -3.73 -13.69 7.37
C ALA A 29 -3.16 -15.12 7.34
N GLU A 30 -3.43 -15.86 6.28
CA GLU A 30 -3.22 -17.29 6.16
C GLU A 30 -1.72 -17.62 6.20
N SER A 31 -1.39 -18.66 6.98
CA SER A 31 -0.02 -19.17 7.07
C SER A 31 0.46 -19.64 5.70
N GLY A 32 1.71 -19.32 5.37
CA GLY A 32 2.31 -19.67 4.07
C GLY A 32 1.85 -18.82 2.89
N ARG A 33 0.98 -17.81 3.09
CA ARG A 33 0.56 -16.90 2.01
C ARG A 33 1.76 -16.21 1.36
N GLN A 34 1.67 -16.05 0.05
CA GLN A 34 2.65 -15.33 -0.78
C GLN A 34 2.18 -13.93 -1.19
N LEU A 35 0.93 -13.60 -0.86
CA LEU A 35 0.31 -12.30 -1.08
C LEU A 35 0.00 -11.64 0.25
N ASP A 36 -0.06 -10.31 0.24
CA ASP A 36 -0.80 -9.57 1.23
C ASP A 36 -2.00 -8.92 0.51
N ALA A 37 -3.15 -8.94 1.16
CA ALA A 37 -4.36 -8.33 0.63
C ALA A 37 -5.17 -7.72 1.77
N ASN A 38 -5.82 -6.59 1.50
CA ASN A 38 -6.65 -5.89 2.48
C ASN A 38 -7.90 -5.34 1.82
N VAL A 39 -9.05 -5.47 2.47
CA VAL A 39 -10.22 -4.64 2.17
C VAL A 39 -10.17 -3.44 3.12
N VAL A 40 -10.17 -2.23 2.56
CA VAL A 40 -10.00 -0.98 3.30
C VAL A 40 -11.19 -0.06 3.04
N ARG A 41 -11.73 0.53 4.11
CA ARG A 41 -12.70 1.62 4.07
C ARG A 41 -12.01 2.96 4.29
N LEU A 42 -12.20 3.88 3.35
CA LEU A 42 -12.00 5.31 3.55
C LEU A 42 -13.37 5.95 3.79
N PRO A 43 -13.60 6.61 4.93
CA PRO A 43 -14.83 7.36 5.14
C PRO A 43 -14.92 8.58 4.21
N PRO A 44 -16.09 9.23 4.11
CA PRO A 44 -16.27 10.47 3.36
C PRO A 44 -15.14 11.49 3.58
N ALA A 45 -14.65 12.09 2.49
CA ALA A 45 -13.57 13.09 2.46
C ALA A 45 -12.21 12.65 3.05
N ALA A 46 -12.06 11.38 3.48
CA ALA A 46 -10.77 10.87 3.90
C ALA A 46 -9.86 10.63 2.69
N ARG A 47 -8.55 10.69 2.94
CA ARG A 47 -7.54 10.47 1.92
C ARG A 47 -6.35 9.70 2.44
N VAL A 48 -5.75 8.97 1.51
CA VAL A 48 -4.36 8.51 1.60
C VAL A 48 -3.52 9.53 0.85
N ALA A 49 -2.68 10.26 1.58
CA ALA A 49 -1.80 11.26 0.99
C ALA A 49 -0.89 10.64 -0.09
N PRO A 50 -0.50 11.42 -1.12
CA PRO A 50 0.44 10.96 -2.12
C PRO A 50 1.71 10.39 -1.49
N HIS A 51 2.07 9.17 -1.89
CA HIS A 51 3.26 8.46 -1.43
C HIS A 51 3.80 7.58 -2.54
N THR A 52 5.02 7.08 -2.35
CA THR A 52 5.70 6.17 -3.28
C THR A 52 6.10 4.91 -2.53
N GLU A 53 5.58 3.77 -2.97
CA GLU A 53 6.11 2.46 -2.58
C GLU A 53 7.26 2.11 -3.53
N PRO A 54 8.49 1.92 -3.04
CA PRO A 54 9.64 1.63 -3.89
C PRO A 54 9.69 0.18 -4.37
N ASP A 55 9.10 -0.77 -3.64
CA ASP A 55 9.43 -2.19 -3.81
C ASP A 55 8.30 -3.05 -4.40
N LEU A 56 7.06 -2.58 -4.31
CA LEU A 56 5.87 -3.40 -4.57
C LEU A 56 4.91 -2.73 -5.55
N ASP A 57 4.56 -3.51 -6.57
CA ASP A 57 3.37 -3.27 -7.36
C ASP A 57 2.14 -3.58 -6.51
N VAL A 58 1.09 -2.79 -6.70
CA VAL A 58 -0.20 -2.95 -6.01
C VAL A 58 -1.32 -2.99 -7.04
N LEU A 59 -2.21 -3.97 -6.94
CA LEU A 59 -3.53 -3.91 -7.56
C LEU A 59 -4.50 -3.28 -6.57
N LEU A 60 -5.26 -2.28 -7.02
CA LEU A 60 -6.37 -1.66 -6.28
C LEU A 60 -7.67 -1.91 -7.05
N LEU A 61 -8.65 -2.54 -6.41
CA LEU A 61 -10.00 -2.72 -6.95
C LEU A 61 -10.99 -1.98 -6.06
N VAL A 62 -11.73 -1.03 -6.61
CA VAL A 62 -12.83 -0.38 -5.88
C VAL A 62 -14.01 -1.34 -5.78
N LEU A 63 -14.47 -1.60 -4.57
CA LEU A 63 -15.58 -2.51 -4.27
C LEU A 63 -16.90 -1.76 -4.08
N GLY A 64 -16.85 -0.55 -3.50
CA GLY A 64 -18.02 0.28 -3.25
C GLY A 64 -17.66 1.74 -3.08
N GLY A 65 -18.62 2.62 -3.34
CA GLY A 65 -18.42 4.07 -3.36
C GLY A 65 -17.60 4.55 -4.56
N ASP A 66 -17.06 5.76 -4.43
CA ASP A 66 -16.29 6.46 -5.45
C ASP A 66 -15.15 7.27 -4.83
N GLY A 67 -14.25 7.73 -5.69
CA GLY A 67 -13.14 8.56 -5.27
C GLY A 67 -12.29 9.03 -6.44
N THR A 68 -11.11 9.51 -6.11
CA THR A 68 -10.11 9.97 -7.09
C THR A 68 -8.77 9.34 -6.78
N LEU A 69 -8.16 8.74 -7.80
CA LEU A 69 -6.76 8.38 -7.80
C LEU A 69 -5.94 9.63 -8.09
N VAL A 70 -5.05 10.02 -7.18
CA VAL A 70 -4.10 11.10 -7.39
C VAL A 70 -2.84 10.50 -7.97
N CYS A 71 -2.44 10.90 -9.19
CA CYS A 71 -1.20 10.47 -9.84
C CYS A 71 -0.37 11.68 -10.29
N ALA A 72 0.90 11.44 -10.59
CA ALA A 72 1.82 12.47 -11.10
C ALA A 72 1.38 13.06 -12.45
N ASP A 73 0.70 12.27 -13.29
CA ASP A 73 0.13 12.68 -14.58
C ASP A 73 -1.28 13.26 -14.48
N GLY A 74 -1.80 13.44 -13.26
CA GLY A 74 -3.09 14.06 -12.98
C GLY A 74 -4.08 13.12 -12.28
N PRO A 75 -5.19 13.68 -11.75
CA PRO A 75 -6.21 12.90 -11.06
C PRO A 75 -7.04 12.06 -12.04
N ARG A 76 -7.43 10.84 -11.62
CA ARG A 76 -8.36 9.97 -12.35
C ARG A 76 -9.52 9.51 -11.47
N PRO A 77 -10.78 9.56 -11.95
CA PRO A 77 -11.91 9.11 -11.15
C PRO A 77 -11.86 7.61 -10.91
N LEU A 78 -12.25 7.20 -9.71
CA LEU A 78 -12.41 5.83 -9.26
C LEU A 78 -13.87 5.59 -8.91
N ARG A 79 -14.39 4.43 -9.32
CA ARG A 79 -15.76 3.98 -9.04
C ARG A 79 -15.77 2.48 -8.84
N ALA A 80 -16.79 1.94 -8.18
CA ALA A 80 -16.96 0.50 -8.02
C ALA A 80 -16.70 -0.27 -9.33
N GLY A 81 -15.87 -1.32 -9.24
CA GLY A 81 -15.39 -2.13 -10.36
C GLY A 81 -14.12 -1.61 -11.04
N ALA A 82 -13.63 -0.41 -10.70
CA ALA A 82 -12.36 0.08 -11.24
C ALA A 82 -11.19 -0.71 -10.68
N LEU A 83 -10.48 -1.45 -11.55
CA LEU A 83 -9.23 -2.13 -11.25
C LEU A 83 -8.06 -1.29 -11.76
N THR A 84 -7.16 -0.92 -10.85
CA THR A 84 -5.98 -0.10 -11.15
C THR A 84 -4.72 -0.86 -10.78
N TRP A 85 -3.75 -0.90 -11.68
CA TRP A 85 -2.38 -1.30 -11.38
C TRP A 85 -1.55 -0.07 -11.00
N LEU A 86 -0.91 -0.14 -9.84
CA LEU A 86 -0.06 0.90 -9.28
C LEU A 86 1.37 0.33 -9.23
N PRO A 87 2.22 0.64 -10.23
CA PRO A 87 3.57 0.12 -10.24
C PRO A 87 4.40 0.68 -9.08
N HIS A 88 5.35 -0.11 -8.59
CA HIS A 88 6.38 0.37 -7.68
C HIS A 88 7.11 1.59 -8.27
N GLY A 89 7.53 2.52 -7.42
CA GLY A 89 8.14 3.78 -7.82
C GLY A 89 7.17 4.87 -8.28
N ALA A 90 5.91 4.55 -8.61
CA ALA A 90 4.92 5.57 -8.96
C ALA A 90 4.43 6.33 -7.71
N THR A 91 4.38 7.66 -7.77
CA THR A 91 3.71 8.47 -6.74
C THR A 91 2.21 8.41 -6.92
N ARG A 92 1.48 8.09 -5.84
CA ARG A 92 0.03 7.95 -5.87
C ARG A 92 -0.62 8.29 -4.53
N GLY A 93 -1.84 8.83 -4.60
CA GLY A 93 -2.73 9.04 -3.46
C GLY A 93 -4.14 8.58 -3.81
N VAL A 94 -5.01 8.51 -2.81
CA VAL A 94 -6.41 8.13 -2.99
C VAL A 94 -7.26 9.06 -2.14
N GLU A 95 -8.27 9.67 -2.76
CA GLU A 95 -9.23 10.55 -2.08
C GLU A 95 -10.62 9.94 -2.22
N ALA A 96 -11.33 9.78 -1.11
CA ALA A 96 -12.69 9.23 -1.13
C ALA A 96 -13.72 10.30 -1.48
N GLY A 97 -14.76 9.90 -2.20
CA GLY A 97 -15.93 10.73 -2.52
C GLY A 97 -16.82 11.01 -1.31
N ALA A 98 -17.99 11.59 -1.57
CA ALA A 98 -18.93 12.03 -0.54
C ALA A 98 -19.50 10.88 0.30
N GLU A 99 -19.65 9.68 -0.29
CA GLU A 99 -20.16 8.49 0.40
C GLU A 99 -19.04 7.60 0.98
N GLY A 100 -17.78 8.05 0.86
CA GLY A 100 -16.61 7.23 1.16
C GLY A 100 -16.30 6.22 0.05
N MET A 101 -15.25 5.42 0.27
CA MET A 101 -14.81 4.40 -0.68
C MET A 101 -14.33 3.15 0.03
N THR A 102 -14.72 1.98 -0.48
CA THR A 102 -14.21 0.68 -0.04
C THR A 102 -13.44 0.03 -1.18
N TYR A 103 -12.22 -0.42 -0.94
CA TYR A 103 -11.40 -1.03 -1.97
C TYR A 103 -10.57 -2.20 -1.45
N LEU A 104 -10.28 -3.15 -2.33
CA LEU A 104 -9.32 -4.22 -2.14
C LEU A 104 -7.95 -3.76 -2.63
N THR A 105 -6.90 -4.00 -1.85
CA THR A 105 -5.53 -3.99 -2.36
C THR A 105 -4.94 -5.39 -2.34
N VAL A 106 -4.12 -5.72 -3.34
CA VAL A 106 -3.35 -6.96 -3.40
C VAL A 106 -1.93 -6.64 -3.86
N HIS A 107 -0.94 -7.21 -3.19
CA HIS A 107 0.45 -7.15 -3.63
C HIS A 107 1.20 -8.40 -3.18
N ARG A 108 2.43 -8.58 -3.69
CA ARG A 108 3.34 -9.61 -3.18
C ARG A 108 3.56 -9.39 -1.69
N ARG A 109 3.54 -10.47 -0.91
CA ARG A 109 3.81 -10.39 0.52
C ARG A 109 5.18 -9.76 0.75
N ARG A 110 5.24 -8.72 1.59
CA ARG A 110 6.53 -8.13 1.95
C ARG A 110 7.34 -9.20 2.69
N PRO A 111 8.61 -9.49 2.32
CA PRO A 111 9.46 -10.25 3.21
C PRO A 111 9.44 -9.49 4.55
N GLY A 112 9.04 -10.17 5.62
CA GLY A 112 8.90 -9.52 6.93
C GLY A 112 10.16 -8.72 7.26
N MET A 113 9.99 -7.62 7.98
CA MET A 113 11.11 -6.77 8.38
C MET A 113 12.18 -7.64 9.05
N ARG A 114 13.29 -7.88 8.34
CA ARG A 114 14.46 -8.55 8.94
C ARG A 114 15.15 -7.49 9.76
N ILE A 115 15.05 -7.59 11.08
CA ILE A 115 15.94 -6.87 11.97
C ILE A 115 17.34 -7.44 11.69
N GLN A 116 18.16 -6.68 10.97
CA GLN A 116 19.55 -7.03 10.75
C GLN A 116 20.29 -6.92 12.09
N SER A 117 21.24 -7.81 12.34
CA SER A 117 22.07 -7.70 13.54
C SER A 117 22.92 -6.43 13.50
N ALA A 118 23.28 -5.90 14.66
CA ALA A 118 24.12 -4.69 14.77
C ALA A 118 25.45 -4.84 13.98
N ASP A 119 26.01 -6.04 13.93
CA ASP A 119 27.25 -6.34 13.20
C ASP A 119 27.09 -6.26 11.68
N GLU A 120 25.92 -6.63 11.15
CA GLU A 120 25.63 -6.48 9.72
C GLU A 120 25.36 -5.03 9.35
N ALA A 121 24.73 -4.26 10.23
CA ALA A 121 24.51 -2.84 10.05
C ALA A 121 25.84 -2.06 10.02
N GLU A 122 26.82 -2.43 10.86
CA GLU A 122 28.16 -1.80 10.87
C GLU A 122 28.91 -2.05 9.55
N ARG A 123 28.80 -3.27 8.99
CA ARG A 123 29.44 -3.63 7.70
C ARG A 123 28.88 -2.89 6.49
N LEU A 124 27.65 -2.39 6.58
CA LEU A 124 26.98 -1.63 5.52
C LEU A 124 27.21 -0.11 5.64
N ARG A 125 27.93 0.35 6.66
CA ARG A 125 28.23 1.78 6.81
C ARG A 125 29.14 2.25 5.68
N PRO A 126 28.76 3.31 4.94
CA PRO A 126 29.66 3.90 3.97
C PRO A 126 30.92 4.41 4.68
N ALA A 127 32.08 4.23 4.05
CA ALA A 127 33.33 4.76 4.56
C ALA A 127 33.22 6.27 4.83
N PRO A 128 33.79 6.78 5.94
CA PRO A 128 33.74 8.19 6.25
C PRO A 128 34.34 8.99 5.10
N ARG A 129 33.60 9.98 4.60
CA ARG A 129 34.11 10.90 3.59
C ARG A 129 35.32 11.61 4.20
N GLY A 130 36.49 11.37 3.64
CA GLY A 130 37.73 12.00 4.07
C GLY A 130 37.54 13.51 4.11
N THR A 131 37.86 14.12 5.25
CA THR A 131 37.86 15.57 5.41
C THR A 131 38.92 16.14 4.47
N GLY A 132 38.49 16.69 3.33
CA GLY A 132 39.35 17.48 2.47
C GLY A 132 39.87 18.67 3.27
N ALA A 133 41.16 18.64 3.62
CA ALA A 133 41.84 19.79 4.19
C ALA A 133 41.82 20.92 3.14
N HIS A 134 41.13 22.01 3.46
CA HIS A 134 41.26 23.25 2.70
C HIS A 134 42.67 23.81 2.93
N PRO A 135 43.47 24.06 1.88
CA PRO A 135 44.74 24.75 2.08
C PRO A 135 44.47 26.21 2.49
N PRO A 136 45.36 26.80 3.32
CA PRO A 136 45.20 28.19 3.73
C PRO A 136 45.41 29.11 2.52
N VAL A 137 44.52 30.09 2.39
CA VAL A 137 44.64 31.17 1.40
C VAL A 137 45.73 32.13 1.90
N ALA A 138 46.69 32.43 1.02
CA ALA A 138 47.79 33.37 1.25
C ALA A 138 47.30 34.83 1.21
#